data_AF-A0A1J3CNL4-F1
#
_entry.id   AF-A0A1J3CNL4-F1
#
_cell.length_a   1.000
_cell.length_b   1.000
_cell.length_c   1.000
_cell.angle_alpha   90.00
_cell.angle_beta   90.00
_cell.angle_gamma   90.00
#
_symmetry.space_group_name_H-M   'P 1'
#
loop_
_entity.id
_entity.type
_entity.pdbx_description
1 polymer ?
#
loop_
_entity_poly.entity_id
_entity_poly.type
_entity_poly.pdbx_seq_one_letter_code
_entity_poly.pdbx_strand_id
1 'polypeptide(L)'
;TLCMARYSNQPSFRPLDIDQSSIGFNVGDLRTNITAFNIILKRLVGRMINEASSSSSSGDDKSVSNSRFYLADVAALTSSQMVYALVQCTPDVSPSSCKTCLRRSVE
;
A
#
# COMPACT_ATOMS: atom_id res chain seq x y z
N THR A 1 -2.37 18.07 -6.24
CA THR A 1 -1.95 17.28 -5.06
C THR A 1 -3.16 16.58 -4.49
N LEU A 2 -3.09 15.27 -4.21
CA LEU A 2 -4.19 14.50 -3.62
C LEU A 2 -3.87 14.24 -2.14
N CYS A 3 -4.84 14.49 -1.25
CA CYS A 3 -4.67 14.36 0.20
C CYS A 3 -5.90 13.70 0.83
N MET A 4 -5.71 13.06 1.98
CA MET A 4 -6.79 12.53 2.82
C MET A 4 -6.84 13.32 4.13
N ALA A 5 -8.03 13.73 4.56
CA ALA A 5 -8.28 14.32 5.87
C ALA A 5 -9.26 13.45 6.65
N ARG A 6 -8.98 13.23 7.95
CA ARG A 6 -9.82 12.43 8.87
C ARG A 6 -9.98 13.17 10.18
N TYR A 7 -11.20 13.22 10.71
CA TYR A 7 -11.52 13.77 12.03
C TYR A 7 -12.44 12.81 12.79
N SER A 8 -12.43 12.86 14.12
CA SER A 8 -13.25 12.01 14.98
C SER A 8 -13.57 12.75 16.28
N ASN A 9 -14.78 12.53 16.81
CA ASN A 9 -15.14 12.98 18.15
C ASN A 9 -14.66 12.00 19.25
N GLN A 10 -14.02 10.88 18.85
CA GLN A 10 -13.40 9.93 19.79
C GLN A 10 -11.90 10.24 19.96
N PRO A 11 -11.38 10.14 21.20
CA PRO A 11 -10.01 10.58 21.55
C PRO A 11 -8.89 9.73 20.95
N SER A 12 -9.20 8.55 20.40
CA SER A 12 -8.25 7.76 19.62
C SER A 12 -8.83 7.51 18.22
N PHE A 13 -8.07 7.89 17.20
CA PHE A 13 -8.17 7.18 15.93
C PHE A 13 -7.73 5.75 16.25
N ARG A 14 -8.64 4.77 16.14
CA ARG A 14 -8.28 3.38 16.40
C ARG A 14 -7.07 3.07 15.52
N PRO A 15 -5.94 2.58 16.08
CA PRO A 15 -4.69 2.38 15.33
C PRO A 15 -4.80 1.43 14.13
N LEU A 16 -5.95 0.75 14.02
CA LEU A 16 -6.26 -0.18 12.96
C LEU A 16 -7.79 -0.17 12.76
N ASP A 17 -8.25 0.68 11.85
CA ASP A 17 -9.64 0.70 11.40
C ASP A 17 -9.68 0.14 9.98
N ILE A 18 -9.87 -1.18 9.89
CA ILE A 18 -9.86 -1.92 8.61
C ILE A 18 -11.28 -2.04 8.02
N ASP A 19 -12.31 -1.72 8.80
CA ASP A 19 -13.70 -2.00 8.44
C ASP A 19 -14.30 -0.97 7.46
N GLN A 20 -13.59 0.13 7.19
CA GLN A 20 -13.96 1.11 6.16
C GLN A 20 -13.19 0.87 4.86
N SER A 21 -13.48 -0.22 4.15
CA SER A 21 -12.99 -0.43 2.80
C SER A 21 -13.92 0.23 1.77
N SER A 22 -13.40 1.20 1.01
CA SER A 22 -14.01 1.61 -0.25
C SER A 22 -13.34 0.82 -1.36
N ILE A 23 -14.08 -0.11 -1.97
CA ILE A 23 -13.55 -0.99 -3.00
C ILE A 23 -14.05 -0.48 -4.36
N GLY A 24 -13.11 -0.21 -5.27
CA GLY A 24 -13.39 0.11 -6.66
C GLY A 24 -12.89 -1.00 -7.57
N PHE A 25 -13.65 -1.31 -8.61
CA PHE A 25 -13.27 -2.29 -9.63
C PHE A 25 -13.25 -1.63 -11.01
N ASN A 26 -12.36 -2.09 -11.88
CA ASN A 26 -12.43 -1.74 -13.29
C ASN A 26 -13.59 -2.52 -13.94
N VAL A 27 -14.54 -1.81 -14.55
CA VAL A 27 -15.69 -2.39 -15.27
C VAL A 27 -15.46 -2.49 -16.78
N GLY A 28 -14.34 -1.97 -17.29
CA GLY A 28 -13.97 -2.06 -18.69
C GLY A 28 -13.30 -3.37 -19.06
N ASP A 29 -13.37 -3.72 -20.35
CA ASP A 29 -12.69 -4.90 -20.88
C ASP A 29 -11.17 -4.75 -20.85
N LEU A 30 -10.52 -5.66 -20.12
CA LEU A 30 -9.07 -5.77 -20.07
C LEU A 30 -8.56 -6.61 -21.24
N ARG A 31 -8.07 -5.95 -22.30
CA ARG A 31 -7.36 -6.61 -23.41
C ARG A 31 -5.93 -7.00 -23.03
N THR A 32 -5.79 -7.89 -22.06
CA THR A 32 -4.50 -8.41 -21.61
C THR A 32 -4.61 -9.84 -21.07
N ASN A 33 -3.48 -10.50 -20.83
CA ASN A 33 -3.45 -11.78 -20.14
C ASN A 33 -3.68 -11.56 -18.63
N ILE A 34 -4.93 -11.77 -18.19
CA ILE A 34 -5.36 -11.56 -16.80
C ILE A 34 -4.56 -12.42 -15.81
N THR A 35 -4.22 -13.66 -16.18
CA THR A 35 -3.41 -14.54 -15.33
C THR A 35 -2.02 -13.95 -15.08
N ALA A 36 -1.34 -13.50 -16.14
CA ALA A 36 -0.03 -12.86 -16.02
C ALA A 36 -0.12 -11.53 -15.25
N PHE A 37 -1.17 -10.74 -15.50
CA PHE A 37 -1.43 -9.50 -14.76
C PHE A 37 -1.55 -9.75 -13.26
N ASN A 38 -2.37 -10.72 -12.84
CA ASN A 38 -2.59 -11.04 -11.42
C ASN A 38 -1.30 -11.51 -10.73
N ILE A 39 -0.49 -12.33 -11.40
CA ILE A 39 0.81 -12.79 -10.87
C ILE A 39 1.75 -11.60 -10.66
N ILE A 40 1.83 -10.71 -11.66
CA ILE A 40 2.74 -9.55 -11.61
C ILE A 40 2.27 -8.53 -10.57
N LEU A 41 0.97 -8.22 -10.52
CA LEU A 41 0.37 -7.33 -9.53
C LEU A 41 0.62 -7.84 -8.11
N LYS A 42 0.33 -9.13 -7.83
CA LYS A 42 0.54 -9.73 -6.51
C LYS A 42 2.01 -9.67 -6.09
N ARG A 43 2.93 -9.92 -7.01
CA ARG A 43 4.38 -9.83 -6.74
C ARG A 43 4.84 -8.40 -6.50
N LEU A 44 4.36 -7.44 -7.32
CA LEU A 44 4.67 -6.02 -7.21
C LEU A 44 4.20 -5.48 -5.85
N VAL A 45 2.91 -5.62 -5.57
CA VAL A 45 2.30 -5.13 -4.33
C VAL A 45 2.88 -5.85 -3.11
N GLY A 46 3.16 -7.15 -3.19
CA GLY A 46 3.81 -7.88 -2.10
C GLY A 46 5.18 -7.32 -1.71
N ARG A 47 6.00 -6.86 -2.66
CA ARG A 47 7.26 -6.17 -2.36
C ARG A 47 6.99 -4.79 -1.74
N MET A 48 6.08 -4.02 -2.32
CA MET A 48 5.71 -2.69 -1.82
C MET A 48 5.21 -2.75 -0.38
N ILE A 49 4.42 -3.76 -0.01
CA ILE A 49 3.96 -3.96 1.37
C ILE A 49 5.15 -4.11 2.32
N ASN A 50 6.14 -4.94 1.97
CA ASN A 50 7.30 -5.18 2.83
C ASN A 50 8.16 -3.92 2.99
N GLU A 51 8.35 -3.16 1.92
CA GLU A 51 9.11 -1.90 1.98
C GLU A 51 8.34 -0.82 2.75
N ALA A 52 7.04 -0.68 2.50
CA ALA A 52 6.24 0.40 3.10
C ALA A 52 6.01 0.20 4.60
N SER A 53 6.08 -1.05 5.05
CA SER A 53 5.98 -1.45 6.45
C SER A 53 7.32 -1.76 7.10
N SER A 54 8.45 -1.45 6.44
CA SER A 54 9.77 -1.65 7.03
C SER A 54 10.09 -0.54 8.03
N SER A 55 10.56 -0.94 9.21
CA SER A 55 11.22 -0.04 10.15
C SER A 55 12.67 0.10 9.69
N SER A 56 13.08 1.28 9.21
CA SER A 56 14.50 1.53 8.94
C SER A 56 15.25 1.68 10.26
N SER A 57 15.67 0.56 10.87
CA SER A 57 16.63 0.54 11.98
C SER A 57 17.94 -0.06 11.47
N SER A 58 18.68 0.72 10.69
CA SER A 58 20.06 0.41 10.30
C SER A 58 20.81 1.72 10.11
N GLY A 59 21.24 2.30 11.23
CA GLY A 59 22.02 3.52 11.30
C GLY A 59 21.86 4.15 12.67
N ASP A 60 22.96 4.37 13.39
CA ASP A 60 23.05 4.91 14.75
C ASP A 60 22.58 6.37 14.89
N ASP A 61 21.75 6.87 13.98
CA ASP A 61 21.19 8.21 14.01
C ASP A 61 19.69 8.12 14.34
N LYS A 62 19.33 8.49 15.58
CA LYS A 62 17.94 8.55 16.09
C LYS A 62 17.13 9.70 15.46
N SER A 63 17.43 10.05 14.21
CA SER A 63 16.69 11.00 13.41
C SER A 63 15.58 10.25 12.68
N VAL A 64 14.35 10.42 13.18
CA VAL A 64 13.06 10.08 12.53
C VAL A 64 13.07 8.80 11.68
N SER A 65 12.56 7.71 12.24
CA SER A 65 12.21 6.48 11.52
C SER A 65 11.50 6.81 10.19
N ASN A 66 12.25 6.83 9.08
CA ASN A 66 11.72 7.07 7.74
C ASN A 66 11.08 5.78 7.21
N SER A 67 10.16 5.20 7.98
CA SER A 67 9.28 4.15 7.45
C SER A 67 8.50 4.75 6.29
N ARG A 68 8.71 4.21 5.09
CA ARG A 68 8.06 4.67 3.87
C ARG A 68 6.58 4.27 3.90
N PHE A 69 5.74 4.93 4.69
CA PHE A 69 4.30 4.62 4.79
C PHE A 69 3.54 4.74 3.45
N TYR A 70 4.21 5.12 2.38
CA TYR A 70 3.67 5.25 1.03
C TYR A 70 4.70 4.76 0.01
N LEU A 71 4.24 4.04 -1.00
CA LEU A 71 5.02 3.69 -2.19
C LEU A 71 4.14 3.69 -3.44
N ALA A 72 4.70 4.20 -4.53
CA ALA A 72 4.20 4.02 -5.89
C ALA A 72 5.28 3.26 -6.68
N ASP A 73 4.89 2.22 -7.41
CA ASP A 73 5.83 1.42 -8.18
C ASP A 73 5.16 0.85 -9.44
N VAL A 74 5.99 0.36 -10.35
CA VAL A 74 5.58 -0.14 -11.68
C VAL A 74 6.29 -1.44 -12.03
N ALA A 75 5.60 -2.33 -12.73
CA ALA A 75 6.18 -3.54 -13.29
C ALA A 75 5.72 -3.77 -14.73
N ALA A 76 6.64 -4.23 -15.59
CA ALA A 76 6.31 -4.62 -16.95
C ALA A 76 5.45 -5.90 -16.95
N LEU A 77 4.32 -5.84 -17.66
CA LEU A 77 3.49 -7.01 -18.01
C LEU A 77 3.93 -7.59 -19.35
N THR A 78 4.18 -6.71 -20.31
CA THR A 78 4.77 -7.01 -21.63
C THR A 78 5.80 -5.94 -21.96
N SER A 79 6.38 -5.97 -23.17
CA SER A 79 7.26 -4.90 -23.64
C SER A 79 6.56 -3.54 -23.79
N SER A 80 5.23 -3.51 -23.90
CA SER A 80 4.44 -2.30 -24.13
C SER A 80 3.37 -2.03 -23.08
N GLN A 81 3.15 -2.94 -22.13
CA GLN A 81 2.14 -2.81 -21.07
C GLN A 81 2.80 -2.83 -19.70
N MET A 82 2.39 -1.89 -18.84
CA MET A 82 2.89 -1.70 -17.48
C MET A 82 1.75 -1.85 -16.47
N VAL A 83 2.07 -2.42 -15.31
CA VAL A 83 1.20 -2.49 -14.13
C VAL A 83 1.68 -1.46 -13.14
N TYR A 84 0.82 -0.49 -12.82
CA TYR A 84 1.09 0.54 -11.82
C TYR A 84 0.37 0.19 -10.53
N ALA A 85 1.02 0.43 -9.40
CA ALA A 85 0.44 0.19 -8.09
C ALA A 85 0.78 1.32 -7.12
N LEU A 86 -0.09 1.48 -6.12
CA LEU A 86 0.04 2.43 -5.04
C LEU A 86 -0.32 1.74 -3.73
N VAL A 87 0.53 1.87 -2.71
CA VAL A 87 0.20 1.46 -1.33
C VAL A 87 0.43 2.65 -0.40
N GLN A 88 -0.46 2.83 0.56
CA GLN A 88 -0.38 3.92 1.53
C GLN A 88 -0.97 3.50 2.87
N CYS A 89 -0.23 3.77 3.93
CA CYS A 89 -0.65 3.74 5.33
C CYS A 89 -0.73 5.18 5.83
N THR A 90 -1.58 5.43 6.83
CA THR A 90 -1.54 6.70 7.54
C THR A 90 -0.32 6.74 8.46
N PRO A 91 0.33 7.90 8.66
CA PRO A 91 1.59 7.98 9.39
C PRO A 91 1.46 7.73 10.90
N ASP A 92 0.23 7.69 11.43
CA ASP A 92 -0.10 7.45 12.84
C ASP A 92 -0.11 5.96 13.24
N VAL A 93 0.07 5.03 12.30
CA VAL A 93 0.10 3.58 12.60
C VAL A 93 1.52 3.04 12.77
N SER A 94 1.67 1.97 13.55
CA SER A 94 2.94 1.25 13.65
C SER A 94 3.29 0.52 12.34
N PRO A 95 4.58 0.18 12.09
CA PRO A 95 4.97 -0.60 10.92
C PRO A 95 4.25 -1.96 10.81
N SER A 96 4.03 -2.67 11.93
CA SER A 96 3.28 -3.93 11.94
C SER A 96 1.79 -3.73 11.64
N SER A 97 1.19 -2.66 12.17
CA SER A 97 -0.18 -2.25 11.82
C SER A 97 -0.30 -1.91 10.34
N CYS A 98 0.66 -1.16 9.78
CA CYS A 98 0.71 -0.83 8.35
C CYS A 98 0.80 -2.10 7.50
N LYS A 99 1.69 -3.04 7.85
CA LYS A 99 1.80 -4.33 7.15
C LYS A 99 0.48 -5.09 7.13
N THR A 100 -0.20 -5.13 8.28
CA THR A 100 -1.47 -5.86 8.44
C THR A 100 -2.58 -5.20 7.62
N CYS A 101 -2.67 -3.87 7.67
CA CYS A 101 -3.62 -3.08 6.89
C CYS A 101 -3.45 -3.34 5.38
N LEU A 102 -2.23 -3.15 4.85
CA LEU A 102 -1.98 -3.31 3.42
C LEU A 102 -2.19 -4.75 2.94
N ARG A 103 -1.88 -5.78 3.75
CA ARG A 103 -2.16 -7.17 3.38
C ARG A 103 -3.64 -7.45 3.23
N ARG A 104 -4.46 -6.91 4.14
CA ARG A 104 -5.92 -7.05 4.05
C ARG A 104 -6.52 -6.27 2.89
N SER A 105 -5.89 -5.19 2.44
CA SER A 105 -6.36 -4.42 1.27
C SER A 105 -6.14 -5.13 -0.07
N VAL A 106 -5.36 -6.22 -0.10
CA VAL A 106 -4.96 -6.92 -1.33
C VAL A 106 -5.39 -8.39 -1.36
N GLU A 107 -5.98 -8.87 -0.26
CA GLU A 107 -6.66 -10.17 -0.16
C GLU A 107 -8.04 -10.10 -0.78
#